data_AF-T1AIY1-F1
#
_entry.id   AF-T1AIY1-F1
#
_cell.length_a   1.000
_cell.length_b   1.000
_cell.length_c   1.000
_cell.angle_alpha   90.00
_cell.angle_beta   90.00
_cell.angle_gamma   90.00
#
_symmetry.space_group_name_H-M   'P 1'
#
loop_
_entity.id
_entity.type
_entity.pdbx_description
1 polymer ?
#
loop_
_entity_poly.entity_id
_entity_poly.type
_entity_poly.pdbx_seq_one_letter_code
_entity_poly.pdbx_strand_id
1 'polypeptide(L)'
;PVDHDPDAVQCIGILVRNILVSREPIYGIREWVEKYPPALLEIGTDQVQKLNDDRIGRSLDRLFDADRSSLMTEIVVRAVQEFDLSMKRFHNDSTSIALSGMYRMATGKR
;
A
#
# COMPACT_ATOMS: atom_id res chain seq x y z
N PRO A 1 21.02 -10.71 -11.88
CA PRO A 1 19.90 -10.07 -11.17
C PRO A 1 20.35 -9.66 -9.78
N VAL A 2 20.44 -8.36 -9.50
CA VAL A 2 20.81 -7.88 -8.16
C VAL A 2 19.66 -8.27 -7.24
N ASP A 3 19.95 -9.15 -6.28
CA ASP A 3 19.04 -9.64 -5.26
C ASP A 3 18.65 -8.48 -4.32
N HIS A 4 17.76 -7.61 -4.78
CA HIS A 4 17.26 -6.50 -3.99
C HIS A 4 15.94 -6.92 -3.36
N ASP A 5 15.80 -6.71 -2.07
CA ASP A 5 14.53 -6.93 -1.41
C ASP A 5 13.42 -6.06 -2.02
N PRO A 6 12.14 -6.45 -1.90
CA PRO A 6 11.06 -5.59 -2.35
C PRO A 6 11.06 -4.26 -1.60
N ASP A 7 10.98 -3.17 -2.35
CA ASP A 7 11.01 -1.81 -1.81
C ASP A 7 9.63 -1.38 -1.28
N ALA A 8 9.58 -0.18 -0.69
CA ALA A 8 8.35 0.33 -0.10
C ALA A 8 7.25 0.58 -1.14
N VAL A 9 7.60 1.01 -2.35
CA VAL A 9 6.63 1.27 -3.43
C VAL A 9 6.02 -0.05 -3.89
N GLN A 10 6.84 -1.07 -4.10
CA GLN A 10 6.39 -2.41 -4.45
C GLN A 10 5.46 -2.99 -3.36
N CYS A 11 5.86 -2.92 -2.09
CA CYS A 11 5.03 -3.40 -0.98
C CYS A 11 3.67 -2.68 -0.88
N ILE A 12 3.65 -1.34 -0.99
CA ILE A 12 2.39 -0.57 -0.95
C ILE A 12 1.54 -0.87 -2.19
N GLY A 13 2.14 -0.97 -3.37
CA GLY A 13 1.45 -1.32 -4.61
C GLY A 13 0.79 -2.70 -4.55
N ILE A 14 1.45 -3.68 -3.92
CA ILE A 14 0.88 -5.00 -3.66
C ILE A 14 -0.31 -4.91 -2.70
N LEU A 15 -0.17 -4.15 -1.61
CA LEU A 15 -1.24 -3.98 -0.62
C LEU A 15 -2.48 -3.33 -1.22
N VAL A 16 -2.32 -2.29 -2.05
CA VAL A 16 -3.43 -1.64 -2.76
C VAL A 16 -4.15 -2.64 -3.66
N ARG A 17 -3.42 -3.41 -4.48
CA ARG A 17 -4.00 -4.44 -5.34
C ARG A 17 -4.72 -5.52 -4.53
N ASN A 18 -4.15 -5.93 -3.40
CA ASN A 18 -4.78 -6.88 -2.49
C ASN A 18 -6.12 -6.36 -1.95
N ILE A 19 -6.16 -5.13 -1.44
CA ILE A 19 -7.39 -4.49 -0.91
C ILE A 19 -8.48 -4.42 -1.98
N LEU A 20 -8.11 -4.14 -3.23
CA LEU A 20 -9.07 -4.04 -4.33
C LEU A 20 -9.61 -5.42 -4.74
N VAL A 21 -8.77 -6.45 -4.79
CA VAL A 21 -9.09 -7.74 -5.44
C VAL A 21 -9.52 -8.83 -4.46
N SER A 22 -8.87 -8.97 -3.30
CA SER A 22 -9.06 -10.15 -2.42
C SER A 22 -9.19 -9.84 -0.93
N ARG A 23 -8.64 -8.72 -0.46
CA ARG A 23 -8.68 -8.28 0.95
C ARG A 23 -8.11 -9.32 1.92
N GLU A 24 -6.98 -9.93 1.54
CA GLU A 24 -6.29 -10.88 2.42
C GLU A 24 -5.60 -10.13 3.57
N PRO A 25 -5.52 -10.71 4.76
CA PRO A 25 -4.79 -10.10 5.86
C PRO A 25 -3.30 -9.94 5.53
N ILE A 26 -2.62 -8.98 6.17
CA ILE A 26 -1.23 -8.64 5.85
C ILE A 26 -0.28 -9.85 5.94
N TYR A 27 -0.49 -10.74 6.91
CA TYR A 27 0.31 -11.95 7.06
C TYR A 27 0.11 -12.98 5.94
N GLY A 28 -1.00 -12.89 5.20
CA GLY A 28 -1.34 -13.78 4.08
C GLY A 28 -1.01 -13.21 2.69
N ILE A 29 -0.34 -12.04 2.64
CA ILE A 29 -0.06 -11.35 1.38
C ILE A 29 0.92 -12.15 0.52
N ARG A 30 1.88 -12.87 1.11
CA ARG A 30 2.82 -13.70 0.34
C ARG A 30 2.07 -14.79 -0.45
N GLU A 31 1.25 -15.56 0.24
CA GLU A 31 0.45 -16.65 -0.31
C GLU A 31 -0.55 -16.11 -1.35
N TRP A 32 -1.03 -14.88 -1.16
CA TRP A 32 -1.85 -14.20 -2.16
C TRP A 32 -1.06 -13.82 -3.41
N VAL A 33 0.13 -13.23 -3.26
CA VAL A 33 1.02 -12.86 -4.38
C VAL A 33 1.41 -14.08 -5.21
N GLU A 34 1.69 -15.22 -4.57
CA GLU A 34 2.06 -16.47 -5.26
C GLU A 34 0.98 -17.02 -6.19
N LYS A 35 -0.28 -16.58 -6.05
CA LYS A 35 -1.39 -16.95 -6.96
C LYS A 35 -1.33 -16.22 -8.30
N TYR A 36 -0.48 -15.21 -8.45
CA TYR A 36 -0.38 -14.36 -9.64
C TYR A 36 1.04 -14.37 -10.22
N PRO A 37 1.18 -14.20 -11.55
CA PRO A 37 2.49 -13.93 -12.15
C PRO A 37 3.16 -12.70 -11.51
N PRO A 38 4.42 -12.79 -11.01
CA PRO A 38 5.09 -11.68 -10.33
C PRO A 38 5.18 -10.39 -11.17
N ALA A 39 5.31 -10.54 -12.49
CA ALA A 39 5.35 -9.40 -13.42
C ALA A 39 4.06 -8.54 -13.40
N LEU A 40 2.89 -9.12 -13.10
CA LEU A 40 1.64 -8.35 -12.97
C LEU A 40 1.59 -7.50 -11.70
N LEU A 41 2.43 -7.85 -10.72
CA LEU A 41 2.53 -7.19 -9.42
C LEU A 41 3.78 -6.32 -9.32
N GLU A 42 4.49 -6.12 -10.44
CA GLU A 42 5.71 -5.29 -10.52
C GLU A 42 6.78 -5.73 -9.51
N ILE A 43 6.86 -7.03 -9.26
CA ILE A 43 7.79 -7.64 -8.30
C ILE A 43 8.59 -8.78 -8.95
N GLY A 44 9.86 -8.91 -8.57
CA GLY A 44 10.72 -10.02 -8.98
C GLY A 44 10.32 -11.35 -8.34
N THR A 45 10.54 -12.45 -9.04
CA THR A 45 10.23 -13.81 -8.53
C THR A 45 11.01 -14.12 -7.24
N ASP A 46 12.25 -13.68 -7.16
CA ASP A 46 13.12 -13.76 -5.97
C ASP A 46 12.60 -12.88 -4.82
N GLN A 47 12.03 -11.73 -5.14
CA GLN A 47 11.46 -10.80 -4.16
C GLN A 47 10.17 -11.34 -3.51
N VAL A 48 9.38 -12.17 -4.20
CA VAL A 48 8.16 -12.78 -3.64
C VAL A 48 8.47 -13.56 -2.37
N GLN A 49 9.56 -14.34 -2.37
CA GLN A 49 9.98 -15.12 -1.21
C GLN A 49 10.44 -14.27 -0.01
N LYS A 50 10.68 -12.97 -0.25
CA LYS A 50 11.11 -11.98 0.75
C LYS A 50 9.98 -11.07 1.24
N LEU A 51 8.76 -11.25 0.70
CA LEU A 51 7.57 -10.57 1.21
C LEU A 51 7.14 -11.14 2.56
N ASN A 52 6.98 -10.28 3.54
CA ASN A 52 6.40 -10.62 4.84
C ASN A 52 5.69 -9.39 5.42
N ASP A 53 4.89 -9.63 6.43
CA ASP A 53 4.12 -8.63 7.17
C ASP A 53 5.01 -7.53 7.77
N ASP A 54 6.16 -7.89 8.33
CA ASP A 54 7.14 -6.97 8.89
C ASP A 54 7.65 -5.93 7.86
N ARG A 55 7.95 -6.37 6.63
CA ARG A 55 8.37 -5.48 5.55
C ARG A 55 7.23 -4.60 5.04
N ILE A 56 6.01 -5.14 4.97
CA ILE A 56 4.82 -4.37 4.61
C ILE A 56 4.54 -3.32 5.70
N GLY A 57 4.66 -3.68 6.98
CA GLY A 57 4.58 -2.77 8.12
C GLY A 57 5.57 -1.61 8.00
N ARG A 58 6.85 -1.90 7.79
CA ARG A 58 7.87 -0.84 7.56
C ARG A 58 7.58 0.03 6.34
N SER A 59 6.92 -0.52 5.33
CA SER A 59 6.52 0.24 4.13
C SER A 59 5.35 1.18 4.43
N LEU A 60 4.41 0.75 5.28
CA LEU A 60 3.34 1.60 5.82
C LEU A 60 3.88 2.71 6.69
N ASP A 61 4.90 2.45 7.52
CA ASP A 61 5.58 3.49 8.31
C ASP A 61 6.24 4.54 7.40
N ARG A 62 6.83 4.11 6.28
CA ARG A 62 7.38 5.05 5.28
C ARG A 62 6.29 5.86 4.59
N LEU A 63 5.15 5.24 4.27
CA LEU A 63 3.99 5.96 3.72
C LEU A 63 3.41 6.96 4.73
N PHE A 64 3.42 6.62 6.02
CA PHE A 64 3.00 7.52 7.11
C PHE A 64 3.93 8.72 7.29
N ASP A 65 5.20 8.61 6.89
CA ASP A 65 6.13 9.74 6.92
C ASP A 65 6.18 10.51 5.59
N ALA A 66 5.66 9.94 4.51
CA ALA A 66 5.57 10.60 3.22
C ALA A 66 4.47 11.68 3.18
N ASP A 67 4.58 12.61 2.24
CA ASP A 67 3.51 13.58 1.93
C ASP A 67 2.32 12.87 1.27
N ARG A 68 1.47 12.29 2.11
CA ARG A 68 0.25 11.58 1.69
C ARG A 68 -0.77 12.50 1.04
N SER A 69 -0.79 13.77 1.43
CA SER A 69 -1.74 14.74 0.86
C SER A 69 -1.42 14.95 -0.62
N SER A 70 -0.17 15.24 -0.96
CA SER A 70 0.26 15.38 -2.35
C SER A 70 0.09 14.07 -3.14
N LEU A 71 0.44 12.93 -2.55
CA LEU A 71 0.24 11.62 -3.19
C LEU A 71 -1.24 11.37 -3.54
N MET A 72 -2.14 11.59 -2.60
CA MET A 72 -3.58 11.40 -2.82
C MET A 72 -4.13 12.37 -3.86
N THR A 73 -3.72 13.65 -3.82
CA THR A 73 -4.11 14.63 -4.83
C THR A 73 -3.67 14.20 -6.22
N GLU A 74 -2.42 13.77 -6.38
CA GLU A 74 -1.88 13.31 -7.68
C GLU A 74 -2.66 12.09 -8.20
N ILE A 75 -2.96 11.11 -7.35
CA ILE A 75 -3.76 9.93 -7.72
C ILE A 75 -5.16 10.35 -8.19
N VAL A 76 -5.83 11.23 -7.45
CA VAL A 76 -7.18 11.69 -7.79
C VAL A 76 -7.18 12.48 -9.10
N VAL A 77 -6.24 13.41 -9.29
CA VAL A 77 -6.13 14.20 -10.53
C VAL A 77 -5.91 13.29 -11.73
N ARG A 78 -4.99 12.31 -11.62
CA ARG A 78 -4.75 11.34 -12.68
C ARG A 78 -5.98 10.48 -12.96
N ALA A 79 -6.68 10.00 -11.94
CA ALA A 79 -7.88 9.20 -12.13
C ALA A 79 -8.99 10.00 -12.84
N VAL A 80 -9.16 11.28 -12.50
CA VAL A 80 -10.12 12.16 -13.18
C VAL A 80 -9.79 12.34 -14.65
N GLN A 81 -8.51 12.55 -14.97
CA GLN A 81 -8.04 12.73 -16.35
C GLN A 81 -8.13 11.44 -17.17
N GLU A 82 -7.69 10.31 -16.61
CA GLU A 82 -7.62 9.01 -17.29
C GLU A 82 -9.01 8.45 -17.59
N PHE A 83 -9.96 8.62 -16.65
CA PHE A 83 -11.29 8.04 -16.75
C PHE A 83 -12.39 9.06 -17.09
N ASP A 84 -12.03 10.29 -17.44
CA ASP A 84 -12.94 11.40 -17.76
C ASP A 84 -14.07 11.57 -16.72
N LEU A 85 -13.69 11.60 -15.44
CA LEU A 85 -14.65 11.63 -14.34
C LEU A 85 -15.29 13.03 -14.21
N SER A 86 -16.63 13.06 -14.13
CA SER A 86 -17.36 14.30 -13.91
C SER A 86 -17.10 14.90 -12.52
N MET A 87 -16.52 16.10 -12.49
CA MET A 87 -16.22 16.84 -11.25
C MET A 87 -17.37 17.74 -10.76
N LYS A 88 -18.58 17.60 -11.32
CA LYS A 88 -19.75 18.42 -10.92
C LYS A 88 -20.20 18.18 -9.48
N ARG A 89 -19.92 16.99 -8.94
CA ARG A 89 -20.18 16.63 -7.54
C ARG A 89 -19.03 15.77 -7.06
N PHE A 90 -18.40 16.21 -5.97
CA PHE A 90 -17.33 15.47 -5.30
C PHE A 90 -17.75 15.20 -3.87
N HIS A 91 -17.88 13.92 -3.50
CA HIS A 91 -18.14 13.50 -2.14
C HIS A 91 -17.00 12.60 -1.70
N ASN A 92 -16.28 13.02 -0.67
CA ASN A 92 -15.32 12.18 0.02
C ASN A 92 -15.94 11.75 1.35
N ASP A 93 -16.44 10.52 1.40
CA ASP A 93 -16.91 9.91 2.65
C ASP A 93 -15.72 9.22 3.33
N SER A 94 -14.90 10.02 4.02
CA SER A 94 -13.78 9.51 4.79
C SER A 94 -14.25 9.14 6.20
N THR A 95 -14.55 7.86 6.41
CA THR A 95 -14.66 7.34 7.78
C THR A 95 -13.25 7.24 8.36
N SER A 96 -12.90 8.14 9.27
CA SER A 96 -11.64 8.05 10.01
C SER A 96 -11.79 7.03 11.13
N ILE A 97 -11.04 5.92 11.05
CA ILE A 97 -10.91 4.95 12.15
C ILE A 97 -9.61 5.23 12.87
N ALA A 98 -9.69 5.65 14.13
CA ALA A 98 -8.53 5.73 15.01
C ALA A 98 -8.42 4.42 15.80
N LEU A 99 -7.32 3.68 15.59
CA LEU A 99 -6.94 2.58 16.48
C LEU A 99 -6.08 3.15 17.62
N SER A 100 -6.45 2.84 18.85
CA SER A 100 -5.66 3.13 20.05
C SER A 100 -5.29 1.83 20.76
N GLY A 101 -4.00 1.64 21.04
CA GLY A 101 -3.49 0.58 21.91
C GLY A 101 -2.74 1.16 23.12
N MET A 102 -2.52 0.36 24.17
CA MET A 102 -1.70 0.76 25.33
C MET A 102 -0.20 0.76 25.01
N TYR A 103 0.21 1.56 24.03
CA TYR A 103 1.61 1.84 23.76
C TYR A 103 2.11 2.89 24.75
N ARG A 104 2.25 2.50 26.03
CA ARG A 104 2.63 3.40 27.15
C ARG A 104 3.92 4.20 26.92
N MET A 105 4.78 3.76 26.00
CA MET A 105 6.04 4.40 25.63
C MET A 105 6.05 4.94 24.19
N ALA A 106 4.95 4.87 23.44
CA ALA A 106 4.90 5.47 22.11
C ALA A 106 4.79 6.99 22.24
N THR A 107 5.85 7.68 21.88
CA THR A 107 5.95 9.15 21.93
C THR A 107 5.42 9.82 20.66
N GLY A 108 5.03 9.04 19.64
CA GLY A 108 4.64 9.55 18.32
C GLY A 108 5.76 10.26 17.57
N LYS A 109 7.02 10.13 18.02
CA LYS A 109 8.21 10.68 17.39
C LYS A 109 9.11 9.55 16.91
N ARG A 110 9.75 9.73 15.75
CA ARG A 110 10.88 8.91 15.32
C ARG A 110 12.11 9.20 16.18
#